data_AF-A0A852RVF5-F1
#
_entry.id   AF-A0A852RVF5-F1
#
_cell.length_a   1.000
_cell.length_b   1.000
_cell.length_c   1.000
_cell.angle_alpha   90.00
_cell.angle_beta   90.00
_cell.angle_gamma   90.00
#
_symmetry.space_group_name_H-M   'P 1'
#
loop_
_entity.id
_entity.type
_entity.pdbx_description
1 polymer ?
#
loop_
_entity_poly.entity_id
_entity_poly.type
_entity_poly.pdbx_seq_one_letter_code
_entity_poly.pdbx_strand_id
1 'polypeptide(L)'
;MDEGTVETVSIAQLEPGDVVTLPGVPGRCRIQVARSAVPGVVWLYVADAVTGVRRRGHVALPLHQDVTRHGAAPAPRGRAPEDT
;
A
#
# COMPACT_ATOMS: atom_id res chain seq x y z
N MET A 1 -4.09 -20.94 7.16
CA MET A 1 -4.51 -19.53 7.09
C MET A 1 -3.24 -18.73 7.32
N ASP A 2 -2.61 -18.26 6.25
CA ASP A 2 -1.50 -17.32 6.40
C ASP A 2 -2.10 -15.97 6.76
N GLU A 3 -2.13 -15.65 8.05
CA GLU A 3 -2.36 -14.28 8.54
C GLU A 3 -1.18 -13.43 8.04
N GLY A 4 -1.38 -12.74 6.93
CA GLY A 4 -0.42 -11.71 6.50
C GLY A 4 -0.18 -10.76 7.66
N THR A 5 1.09 -10.51 8.00
CA THR A 5 1.49 -9.67 9.13
C THR A 5 0.78 -8.32 9.05
N VAL A 6 -0.01 -7.97 10.05
CA VAL A 6 -0.59 -6.62 10.16
C VAL A 6 0.28 -5.82 11.09
N GLU A 7 0.86 -4.73 10.58
CA GLU A 7 1.77 -3.86 11.34
C GLU A 7 1.34 -2.40 11.24
N THR A 8 1.54 -1.65 12.32
CA THR A 8 1.39 -0.20 12.32
C THR A 8 2.74 0.41 11.92
N VAL A 9 2.74 1.19 10.85
CA VAL A 9 3.94 1.84 10.32
C VAL A 9 3.66 3.30 10.02
N SER A 10 4.68 4.14 10.07
CA SER A 10 4.58 5.52 9.61
C SER A 10 4.51 5.58 8.08
N ILE A 11 3.89 6.63 7.53
CA ILE A 11 3.84 6.89 6.09
C ILE A 11 5.25 6.91 5.46
N ALA A 12 6.26 7.37 6.19
CA ALA A 12 7.65 7.39 5.75
C ALA A 12 8.26 6.00 5.45
N GLN A 13 7.68 4.94 6.01
CA GLN A 13 8.15 3.56 5.87
C GLN A 13 7.44 2.80 4.74
N LEU A 14 6.46 3.42 4.08
CA LEU A 14 5.69 2.78 3.03
C LEU A 14 6.44 2.72 1.70
N GLU A 15 6.30 1.60 1.02
CA GLU A 15 6.86 1.37 -0.31
C GLU A 15 5.75 1.27 -1.37
N PRO A 16 6.05 1.64 -2.64
CA PRO A 16 5.11 1.43 -3.73
C PRO A 16 4.68 -0.05 -3.82
N GLY A 17 3.38 -0.29 -3.83
CA GLY A 17 2.80 -1.63 -3.88
C GLY A 17 2.41 -2.21 -2.52
N ASP A 18 2.73 -1.53 -1.43
CA ASP A 18 2.22 -1.89 -0.11
C ASP A 18 0.69 -1.88 -0.08
N VAL A 19 0.13 -2.82 0.68
CA VAL A 19 -1.30 -2.86 0.97
C VAL A 19 -1.52 -2.25 2.33
N VAL A 20 -2.28 -1.17 2.41
CA VAL A 20 -2.49 -0.40 3.64
C VAL A 20 -3.96 -0.08 3.84
N THR A 21 -4.34 0.21 5.08
CA THR A 21 -5.58 0.88 5.42
C THR A 21 -5.26 2.32 5.79
N LEU A 22 -5.77 3.27 4.99
CA LEU A 22 -5.57 4.69 5.20
C LEU A 22 -6.79 5.31 5.89
N PRO A 23 -6.61 6.32 6.76
CA PRO A 23 -7.73 7.06 7.33
C PRO A 23 -8.55 7.74 6.23
N GLY A 24 -9.87 7.63 6.31
CA GLY A 24 -10.79 8.20 5.32
C GLY A 24 -10.88 7.43 3.99
N VAL A 25 -10.10 6.35 3.80
CA VAL A 25 -10.20 5.49 2.61
C VAL A 25 -10.78 4.14 3.03
N PRO A 26 -11.97 3.75 2.52
CA PRO A 26 -12.63 2.54 3.00
C PRO A 26 -11.92 1.27 2.52
N GLY A 27 -11.50 0.41 3.44
CA GLY A 27 -10.91 -0.90 3.12
C GLY A 27 -9.41 -0.87 2.79
N ARG A 28 -8.88 -2.01 2.34
CA ARG A 28 -7.46 -2.20 2.02
C ARG A 28 -7.15 -1.65 0.63
N CYS A 29 -6.07 -0.89 0.52
CA CYS A 29 -5.66 -0.26 -0.72
C CYS A 29 -4.19 -0.55 -1.02
N ARG A 30 -3.89 -0.81 -2.28
CA ARG A 30 -2.52 -0.83 -2.78
C ARG A 30 -2.10 0.59 -3.13
N ILE A 31 -0.94 1.02 -2.63
CA ILE A 31 -0.48 2.39 -2.82
C ILE A 31 0.57 2.53 -3.94
N GLN A 32 0.62 3.71 -4.55
CA GLN A 32 1.80 4.23 -5.23
C GLN A 32 2.18 5.54 -4.57
N VAL A 33 3.47 5.70 -4.28
CA VAL A 33 4.01 6.86 -3.58
C VAL A 33 4.47 7.90 -4.60
N ALA A 34 4.03 9.14 -4.44
CA ALA A 34 4.44 10.28 -5.24
C ALA A 34 4.98 11.40 -4.34
N ARG A 35 6.12 11.96 -4.75
CA ARG A 35 6.78 13.04 -4.01
C ARG A 35 5.89 14.28 -3.94
N SER A 36 5.76 14.87 -2.75
CA SER A 36 5.09 16.17 -2.58
C SER A 36 6.06 17.33 -2.73
N ALA A 37 5.53 18.47 -3.19
CA ALA A 37 6.23 19.75 -3.11
C ALA A 37 6.23 20.33 -1.69
N VAL A 38 5.34 19.86 -0.82
CA VAL A 38 5.25 20.28 0.58
C VAL A 38 6.20 19.42 1.43
N PRO A 39 7.15 20.01 2.16
CA PRO A 39 8.02 19.27 3.06
C PRO A 39 7.24 18.49 4.12
N GLY A 40 7.63 17.24 4.37
CA GLY A 40 7.00 16.41 5.39
C GLY A 40 5.66 15.78 4.99
N VAL A 41 5.21 15.96 3.75
CA VAL A 41 3.97 15.37 3.21
C VAL A 41 4.29 14.50 2.00
N VAL A 42 3.49 13.47 1.75
CA VAL A 42 3.56 12.66 0.53
C VAL A 42 2.18 12.52 -0.10
N TRP A 43 2.13 12.36 -1.42
CA TRP A 43 0.90 12.03 -2.14
C TRP A 43 0.86 10.54 -2.42
N LEU A 44 -0.25 9.89 -2.05
CA LEU A 44 -0.49 8.48 -2.30
C LEU A 44 -1.58 8.34 -3.34
N TYR A 45 -1.29 7.65 -4.44
CA TYR A 45 -2.32 7.11 -5.31
C TYR A 45 -2.76 5.76 -4.76
N VAL A 46 -4.06 5.55 -4.71
CA VAL A 46 -4.66 4.35 -4.12
C VAL A 46 -5.40 3.54 -5.19
N ALA A 47 -5.17 2.24 -5.18
CA ALA A 47 -5.98 1.27 -5.88
C ALA A 47 -6.60 0.32 -4.87
N ASP A 48 -7.79 -0.20 -5.15
CA ASP A 48 -8.39 -1.24 -4.34
C ASP A 48 -7.48 -2.49 -4.33
N ALA A 49 -7.17 -3.02 -3.14
CA ALA A 49 -6.18 -4.09 -3.02
C ALA A 49 -6.63 -5.43 -3.63
N VAL A 50 -7.95 -5.64 -3.78
CA VAL A 50 -8.52 -6.88 -4.31
C VAL A 50 -8.74 -6.78 -5.81
N THR A 51 -9.36 -5.68 -6.25
CA THR A 51 -9.77 -5.52 -7.66
C THR A 51 -8.72 -4.81 -8.51
N GLY A 52 -7.73 -4.16 -7.89
CA GLY A 52 -6.73 -3.34 -8.58
C GLY A 52 -7.30 -2.05 -9.20
N VAL A 53 -8.59 -1.78 -9.02
CA VAL A 53 -9.25 -0.60 -9.57
C VAL A 53 -8.71 0.64 -8.89
N ARG A 54 -8.13 1.56 -9.68
CA ARG A 54 -7.68 2.86 -9.16
C ARG A 54 -8.87 3.60 -8.57
N ARG A 55 -8.75 3.99 -7.31
CA ARG A 55 -9.74 4.87 -6.69
C ARG A 55 -9.48 6.28 -7.20
N ARG A 56 -10.55 6.99 -7.57
CA ARG A 56 -10.40 8.36 -8.07
C ARG A 56 -9.87 9.24 -6.94
N GLY A 57 -8.70 9.84 -7.18
CA GLY A 57 -8.08 10.78 -6.26
C GLY A 57 -6.67 10.38 -5.83
N HIS A 58 -6.08 11.23 -5.01
CA HIS A 58 -4.85 11.00 -4.28
C HIS A 58 -5.09 11.40 -2.82
N VAL A 59 -4.31 10.86 -1.90
CA VAL A 59 -4.36 11.24 -0.48
C VAL A 59 -3.04 11.89 -0.12
N ALA A 60 -3.09 13.11 0.41
CA ALA A 60 -1.93 13.76 1.00
C ALA A 60 -1.87 13.44 2.49
N LEU A 61 -0.77 12.83 2.93
CA LEU A 61 -0.57 12.48 4.34
C LEU A 61 0.80 12.96 4.85
N PRO A 62 0.90 13.38 6.13
CA PRO A 62 2.18 13.64 6.76
C PRO A 62 3.03 12.37 6.87
N LEU A 63 4.34 12.49 6.69
CA LEU A 63 5.27 11.37 6.74
C LEU A 63 5.29 10.63 8.09
N HIS A 64 4.96 11.33 9.18
CA HIS A 64 4.91 10.79 10.54
C HIS A 64 3.55 10.19 10.92
N GLN A 65 2.56 10.23 10.02
CA GLN A 65 1.26 9.65 10.31
C GLN A 65 1.37 8.13 10.33
N ASP A 66 0.78 7.50 11.33
CA ASP A 66 0.71 6.05 11.43
C ASP A 66 -0.46 5.48 10.63
N VAL A 67 -0.21 4.36 9.95
CA VAL A 67 -1.21 3.60 9.19
C VAL A 67 -1.01 2.10 9.39
N THR A 68 -2.05 1.34 9.09
CA THR A 68 -1.99 -0.12 9.15
C THR A 68 -1.51 -0.66 7.80
N ARG A 69 -0.32 -1.27 7.77
CA ARG A 69 0.20 -2.04 6.63
C ARG A 69 -0.16 -3.51 6.79
N HIS A 70 -0.59 -4.11 5.71
CA HIS A 70 -0.88 -5.52 5.58
C HIS A 70 0.26 -6.13 4.77
N GLY A 71 1.00 -7.04 5.39
CA GLY A 71 2.10 -7.78 4.78
C GLY A 71 1.64 -8.46 3.51
N ALA A 72 2.54 -8.55 2.53
CA ALA A 72 2.23 -9.11 1.22
C ALA A 72 1.54 -10.47 1.39
N ALA A 73 0.30 -10.60 0.92
CA ALA A 73 -0.21 -11.91 0.55
C ALA A 73 0.83 -12.52 -0.39
N PRO A 74 1.25 -13.79 -0.17
CA PRO A 74 2.25 -14.41 -1.01
C PRO A 74 1.84 -14.18 -2.46
N ALA A 75 2.77 -13.68 -3.27
CA ALA A 75 2.56 -13.57 -4.70
C ALA A 75 1.95 -14.91 -5.17
N PRO A 76 0.92 -14.93 -6.05
CA PRO A 76 0.51 -16.18 -6.66
C PRO A 76 1.80 -16.80 -7.21
N ARG A 77 2.17 -17.98 -6.69
CA ARG A 77 3.42 -18.65 -7.06
C ARG A 77 3.38 -18.83 -8.57
N GLY A 78 3.98 -17.88 -9.29
CA GLY A 78 4.24 -17.99 -10.71
C GLY A 78 5.09 -19.23 -10.84
N ARG A 79 4.52 -20.23 -11.51
CA ARG A 79 5.12 -21.49 -11.91
C ARG A 79 6.62 -21.30 -12.12
N ALA A 80 7.43 -22.03 -11.33
CA ALA A 80 8.86 -22.14 -11.60
C ALA A 80 9.05 -22.43 -13.10
N PRO A 81 10.03 -21.82 -13.79
CA PRO A 81 10.36 -22.28 -15.12
C PRO A 81 10.70 -23.77 -15.00
N GLU A 82 9.91 -24.62 -15.66
CA GLU A 82 10.26 -26.01 -15.88
C GLU A 82 11.58 -25.98 -16.65
N ASP A 83 12.66 -26.39 -16.00
CA ASP A 83 13.93 -26.69 -16.65
C ASP A 83 13.66 -27.73 -17.75
N THR A 84 13.95 -27.39 -19.00
CA THR A 84 13.97 -28.29 -20.16
C THR A 84 15.30 -28.09 -20.87
#